data_AF-A0A7X2XME3-F1
#
_entry.id   AF-A0A7X2XME3-F1
#
_cell.length_a   1.000
_cell.length_b   1.000
_cell.length_c   1.000
_cell.angle_alpha   90.00
_cell.angle_beta   90.00
_cell.angle_gamma   90.00
#
_symmetry.space_group_name_H-M   'P 1'
#
loop_
_entity.id
_entity.type
_entity.pdbx_description
1 polymer ?
#
loop_
_entity_poly.entity_id
_entity_poly.type
_entity_poly.pdbx_seq_one_letter_code
_entity_poly.pdbx_strand_id
1 'polypeptide(L)'
;QNTYAVAVPKKIAQEYGLKTISDLKKVEGQLKAGFTLEFNDREDGNKGLQSMYGLNLNVATMEPALRYQAIQSGDIQITDAYSTDAE
;
A
#
# COMPACT_ATOMS: atom_id res chain seq x y z
N GLN A 1 4.85 15.70 -11.99
CA GLN A 1 4.29 14.36 -12.29
C GLN A 1 4.04 13.73 -10.92
N ASN A 2 2.79 13.50 -10.56
CA ASN A 2 2.45 12.88 -9.28
C ASN A 2 2.53 11.37 -9.49
N THR A 3 3.61 10.74 -9.04
CA THR A 3 3.77 9.29 -9.15
C THR A 3 3.09 8.66 -7.93
N TYR A 4 2.30 7.62 -8.15
CA TYR A 4 1.76 6.84 -7.04
C TYR A 4 2.90 6.13 -6.30
N ALA A 5 2.83 6.16 -4.97
CA ALA A 5 3.72 5.46 -4.07
C ALA A 5 2.91 4.48 -3.22
N VAL A 6 3.59 3.47 -2.67
CA VAL A 6 3.04 2.61 -1.64
C VAL A 6 3.65 3.02 -0.31
N ALA A 7 2.80 3.30 0.68
CA ALA A 7 3.21 3.72 2.01
C ALA A 7 2.87 2.65 3.06
N VAL A 8 3.71 2.55 4.08
CA VAL A 8 3.55 1.68 5.24
C VAL A 8 3.90 2.46 6.51
N PRO A 9 3.29 2.15 7.68
CA PRO A 9 3.68 2.77 8.94
C PRO A 9 5.17 2.53 9.22
N LYS A 10 5.88 3.56 9.68
CA LYS A 10 7.33 3.47 9.98
C LYS A 10 7.66 2.32 10.92
N LYS A 11 6.82 2.05 11.92
CA LYS A 11 6.97 0.93 12.85
C LYS A 11 6.97 -0.42 12.12
N ILE A 12 6.02 -0.63 11.21
CA ILE A 12 5.91 -1.86 10.40
C ILE A 12 7.12 -1.99 9.46
N ALA A 13 7.54 -0.89 8.83
CA ALA A 13 8.74 -0.90 7.99
C ALA A 13 9.99 -1.32 8.77
N GLN A 14 10.15 -0.83 10.00
CA GLN A 14 11.27 -1.19 10.87
C GLN A 14 11.18 -2.63 11.37
N GLU A 15 9.99 -3.07 11.79
CA GLU A 15 9.74 -4.41 12.33
C GLU A 15 10.01 -5.52 11.31
N TYR A 16 9.55 -5.33 10.07
CA TYR A 16 9.71 -6.32 8.99
C TYR A 16 10.89 -6.02 8.04
N GLY A 17 11.66 -4.96 8.31
CA GLY A 17 12.78 -4.54 7.47
C GLY A 17 12.39 -4.23 6.02
N LEU A 18 11.32 -3.45 5.85
CA LEU A 18 10.76 -3.06 4.53
C LEU A 18 11.45 -1.78 4.04
N LYS A 19 12.12 -1.85 2.89
CA LYS A 19 12.80 -0.69 2.26
C LYS A 19 12.41 -0.48 0.80
N THR A 20 11.98 -1.54 0.13
CA THR A 20 11.62 -1.56 -1.29
C THR A 20 10.24 -2.18 -1.46
N ILE A 21 9.61 -1.96 -2.63
CA ILE A 21 8.33 -2.60 -2.96
C ILE A 21 8.45 -4.12 -2.90
N SER A 22 9.56 -4.69 -3.38
CA SER A 22 9.82 -6.13 -3.34
C SER A 22 9.86 -6.69 -1.91
N ASP A 23 10.23 -5.89 -0.90
CA ASP A 23 10.21 -6.34 0.49
C ASP A 23 8.80 -6.61 1.01
N LEU A 24 7.76 -6.01 0.41
CA LEU A 24 6.36 -6.28 0.77
C LEU A 24 5.97 -7.75 0.56
N LYS A 25 6.71 -8.48 -0.29
CA LYS A 25 6.53 -9.92 -0.48
C LYS A 25 6.70 -10.71 0.83
N LYS A 26 7.54 -10.24 1.75
CA LYS A 26 7.76 -10.86 3.07
C LYS A 26 6.50 -10.87 3.95
N VAL A 27 5.57 -9.95 3.67
CA VAL A 27 4.42 -9.64 4.52
C VAL A 27 3.09 -9.73 3.78
N GLU A 28 3.08 -10.18 2.52
CA GLU A 28 1.91 -10.11 1.62
C GLU A 28 0.66 -10.84 2.15
N GLY A 29 0.85 -11.94 2.89
CA GLY A 29 -0.22 -12.71 3.51
C GLY A 29 -0.48 -12.36 4.99
N GLN A 30 0.32 -11.46 5.55
CA GLN A 30 0.24 -11.07 6.98
C GLN A 30 -0.42 -9.71 7.16
N LEU A 31 -0.16 -8.78 6.24
CA LEU A 31 -0.63 -7.41 6.31
C LEU A 31 -1.78 -7.16 5.35
N LYS A 32 -2.67 -6.25 5.74
CA LYS A 32 -3.79 -5.82 4.92
C LYS A 32 -3.45 -4.50 4.24
N ALA A 33 -3.71 -4.44 2.94
CA ALA A 33 -3.62 -3.23 2.15
C ALA A 33 -4.99 -2.55 2.06
N GLY A 34 -5.01 -1.22 2.19
CA GLY A 34 -6.15 -0.39 1.88
C GLY A 34 -5.83 0.47 0.68
N PHE A 35 -6.53 0.24 -0.43
CA PHE A 35 -6.31 1.00 -1.66
C PHE A 35 -7.57 1.73 -2.08
N THR A 36 -7.41 2.83 -2.81
CA THR A 36 -8.51 3.38 -3.59
C THR A 36 -8.95 2.39 -4.67
N LEU A 37 -10.24 2.43 -5.07
CA LEU A 37 -10.74 1.59 -6.17
C LEU A 37 -9.97 1.87 -7.47
N GLU A 38 -9.65 3.14 -7.73
CA GLU A 38 -8.82 3.54 -8.87
C GLU A 38 -7.44 2.88 -8.81
N PHE A 39 -6.70 3.03 -7.69
CA PHE A 39 -5.37 2.44 -7.58
C PHE A 39 -5.39 0.91 -7.70
N ASN A 40 -6.42 0.26 -7.18
CA ASN A 40 -6.56 -1.19 -7.27
C ASN A 40 -6.67 -1.69 -8.72
N ASP A 41 -7.33 -0.93 -9.60
CA ASP A 41 -7.69 -1.38 -10.94
C ASP A 41 -6.71 -0.92 -12.03
N ARG A 42 -5.73 -0.07 -11.68
CA ARG A 42 -4.75 0.50 -12.60
C ARG A 42 -3.53 -0.39 -12.84
N GLU A 43 -3.05 -0.39 -14.08
CA GLU A 43 -1.80 -1.08 -14.49
C GLU A 43 -0.54 -0.45 -13.87
N ASP A 44 -0.56 0.86 -13.60
CA ASP A 44 0.46 1.55 -12.81
C ASP A 44 0.12 1.60 -11.30
N GLY A 45 -0.90 0.84 -10.89
CA GLY A 45 -1.32 0.65 -9.50
C GLY A 45 -1.16 -0.81 -9.04
N ASN A 46 -2.15 -1.36 -8.32
CA ASN A 46 -2.06 -2.70 -7.73
C ASN A 46 -1.87 -3.81 -8.78
N LYS A 47 -2.46 -3.69 -9.98
CA LYS A 47 -2.19 -4.65 -11.08
C LYS A 47 -0.73 -4.62 -11.53
N GLY A 48 -0.12 -3.42 -11.54
CA GLY A 48 1.31 -3.25 -11.77
C GLY A 48 2.15 -3.89 -10.67
N LEU A 49 1.75 -3.74 -9.40
CA LEU A 49 2.41 -4.39 -8.27
C LEU A 49 2.38 -5.92 -8.40
N GLN A 50 1.23 -6.48 -8.81
CA GLN A 50 1.08 -7.91 -9.07
C GLN A 50 1.97 -8.36 -10.23
N SER A 51 1.93 -7.68 -11.38
CA SER A 51 2.65 -8.12 -12.58
C SER A 51 4.17 -7.92 -12.50
N MET A 52 4.64 -6.82 -11.92
CA MET A 52 6.07 -6.46 -11.87
C MET A 52 6.80 -7.09 -10.69
N TYR A 53 6.12 -7.23 -9.54
CA TYR A 53 6.74 -7.70 -8.29
C TYR A 53 6.18 -9.02 -7.79
N GLY A 54 5.16 -9.59 -8.46
CA GLY A 54 4.50 -10.81 -8.03
C GLY A 54 3.76 -10.67 -6.70
N LEU A 55 3.36 -9.45 -6.31
CA LEU A 55 2.76 -9.17 -5.01
C LEU A 55 1.28 -9.54 -4.98
N ASN A 56 0.88 -10.46 -4.10
CA ASN A 56 -0.53 -10.82 -3.90
C ASN A 56 -0.99 -10.31 -2.53
N LEU A 57 -1.24 -9.00 -2.44
CA LEU A 57 -1.64 -8.34 -1.20
C LEU A 57 -3.11 -8.65 -0.86
N ASN A 58 -3.41 -8.78 0.43
CA ASN A 58 -4.79 -8.78 0.93
C ASN A 58 -5.37 -7.36 0.88
N VAL A 59 -6.05 -7.01 -0.21
CA VAL A 59 -6.55 -5.65 -0.47
C VAL A 59 -8.02 -5.49 -0.03
N ALA A 60 -8.30 -4.43 0.72
CA ALA A 60 -9.64 -3.86 0.84
C ALA A 60 -9.68 -2.50 0.11
N THR A 61 -10.65 -2.33 -0.78
CA THR A 61 -10.86 -1.04 -1.45
C THR A 61 -11.63 -0.09 -0.55
N MET A 62 -11.24 1.18 -0.51
CA MET A 62 -11.89 2.22 0.31
C MET A 62 -11.79 3.60 -0.31
N GLU A 63 -12.65 4.52 0.13
CA GLU A 63 -12.60 5.92 -0.29
C GLU A 63 -11.31 6.61 0.19
N PRO A 64 -10.75 7.56 -0.59
CA PRO A 64 -9.51 8.25 -0.23
C PRO A 64 -9.53 8.87 1.17
N ALA A 65 -10.68 9.43 1.60
CA ALA A 65 -10.83 10.05 2.92
C ALA A 65 -10.73 9.05 4.09
N LEU A 66 -10.96 7.76 3.85
CA LEU A 66 -10.98 6.73 4.88
C LEU A 66 -9.62 6.03 5.05
N ARG A 67 -8.75 6.07 4.05
CA ARG A 67 -7.46 5.35 4.06
C ARG A 67 -6.55 5.80 5.20
N TYR A 68 -6.50 7.11 5.46
CA TYR A 68 -5.66 7.68 6.53
C TYR A 68 -6.17 7.30 7.92
N GLN A 69 -7.48 7.29 8.11
CA GLN A 69 -8.05 6.81 9.36
C GLN A 69 -7.77 5.31 9.55
N ALA A 70 -7.94 4.51 8.50
CA ALA A 70 -7.71 3.07 8.55
C ALA A 70 -6.24 2.70 8.82
N ILE A 71 -5.28 3.45 8.30
CA ILE A 71 -3.85 3.21 8.58
C ILE A 71 -3.47 3.67 9.99
N GLN A 72 -4.10 4.74 10.50
CA GLN A 72 -3.88 5.22 11.87
C GLN A 72 -4.53 4.31 12.92
N SER A 73 -5.72 3.76 12.65
CA SER A 73 -6.39 2.77 13.52
C SER A 73 -5.70 1.41 13.49
N GLY A 74 -4.91 1.14 12.44
CA GLY A 74 -4.26 -0.15 12.22
C GLY A 74 -5.17 -1.18 11.55
N ASP A 75 -6.31 -0.77 10.97
CA ASP A 75 -7.17 -1.64 10.17
C ASP A 75 -6.49 -2.08 8.86
N ILE A 76 -5.55 -1.27 8.36
CA ILE A 76 -4.64 -1.57 7.25
C ILE A 76 -3.21 -1.20 7.64
N GLN A 77 -2.23 -1.77 6.95
CA GLN A 77 -0.80 -1.49 7.16
C GLN A 77 -0.05 -1.11 5.87
N ILE A 78 -0.75 -1.13 4.73
CA ILE A 78 -0.22 -0.74 3.43
C ILE A 78 -1.28 0.15 2.76
N THR A 79 -0.89 1.29 2.19
CA THR A 79 -1.81 2.19 1.46
C THR A 79 -1.18 2.75 0.21
N ASP A 80 -2.00 3.12 -0.78
CA ASP A 80 -1.58 4.00 -1.86
C ASP A 80 -1.43 5.42 -1.31
N ALA A 81 -0.39 6.11 -1.76
CA ALA A 81 -0.08 7.49 -1.40
C ALA A 81 0.37 8.24 -2.66
N TYR A 82 0.17 9.55 -2.68
CA TYR A 82 0.81 10.38 -3.70
C TYR A 82 2.25 10.67 -3.29
N SER A 83 3.20 10.64 -4.23
CA SER A 83 4.60 10.98 -3.93
C SER A 83 4.80 12.42 -3.40
N THR A 84 3.77 13.26 -3.52
CA THR A 84 3.72 14.64 -3.04
C THR A 84 2.80 14.83 -1.83
N ASP A 85 2.16 13.76 -1.33
CA ASP A 85 1.31 13.87 -0.14
C ASP A 85 2.20 14.21 1.06
N ALA A 86 1.92 15.37 1.67
CA ALA A 86 2.68 15.92 2.78
C ALA A 86 1.97 15.72 4.14
N GLU A 87 0.91 14.89 4.16
CA GLU A 87 0.18 14.53 5.38
C GLU A 87 0.94 13.57 6.29
#